data_AF-A0A7Y6GLM2-F1
#
_entry.id   AF-A0A7Y6GLM2-F1
#
_cell.length_a   1.000
_cell.length_b   1.000
_cell.length_c   1.000
_cell.angle_alpha   90.00
_cell.angle_beta   90.00
_cell.angle_gamma   90.00
#
_symmetry.space_group_name_H-M   'P 1'
#
loop_
_entity.id
_entity.type
_entity.pdbx_description
1 polymer ?
#
loop_
_entity_poly.entity_id
_entity_poly.type
_entity_poly.pdbx_seq_one_letter_code
_entity_poly.pdbx_strand_id
1 'polypeptide(L)'
;MTTQSAGEPGEQGGPLGMQIDHVPSEPGGSGTPGPPGPWQPNLVSTPAQKKAAAQAIEDHIEPDTSKAGDHADDETGKAVTAFAPKDGDGWVTSTSLKSAHKTWGDQVKNLMNRLASEKAALRSTGLLFQTTDFGIGTGLRQTSPLDGY
;
A
#
# COMPACT_ATOMS: atom_id res chain seq x y z
N MET A 1 -5.03 20.89 77.70
CA MET A 1 -4.26 19.84 77.00
C MET A 1 -5.01 18.55 77.29
N THR A 2 -5.74 17.92 76.36
CA THR A 2 -5.32 17.43 75.04
C THR A 2 -6.55 17.23 74.10
N THR A 3 -6.33 17.44 72.80
CA THR A 3 -7.20 17.40 71.60
C THR A 3 -7.62 15.97 71.20
N GLN A 4 -8.87 15.70 70.83
CA GLN A 4 -9.52 15.73 69.48
C GLN A 4 -9.61 14.33 68.81
N SER A 5 -10.80 14.06 68.26
CA SER A 5 -11.36 12.80 67.76
C SER A 5 -11.58 12.84 66.25
N ALA A 6 -11.33 11.71 65.56
CA ALA A 6 -11.94 11.17 64.31
C ALA A 6 -10.97 10.08 63.77
N GLY A 7 -11.26 8.76 63.72
CA GLY A 7 -12.16 8.03 62.80
C GLY A 7 -11.47 7.83 61.44
N GLU A 8 -11.18 6.67 60.83
CA GLU A 8 -11.40 5.22 60.97
C GLU A 8 -10.24 4.49 60.21
N PRO A 9 -10.08 3.15 60.29
CA PRO A 9 -9.91 2.42 59.03
C PRO A 9 -10.66 1.07 58.99
N GLY A 10 -11.35 0.80 57.88
CA GLY A 10 -11.97 -0.49 57.60
C GLY A 10 -11.93 -0.79 56.11
N GLU A 11 -11.06 -1.72 55.72
CA GLU A 11 -11.01 -2.33 54.39
C GLU A 11 -12.29 -3.13 54.11
N GLN A 12 -12.74 -3.17 52.84
CA GLN A 12 -13.51 -4.29 52.30
C GLN A 12 -13.53 -4.25 50.77
N GLY A 13 -13.00 -5.31 50.16
CA GLY A 13 -13.04 -5.56 48.72
C GLY A 13 -14.28 -6.34 48.26
N GLY A 14 -14.62 -6.16 46.99
CA GLY A 14 -15.45 -7.03 46.13
C GLY A 14 -16.74 -6.37 45.60
N PRO A 15 -17.25 -6.70 44.39
CA PRO A 15 -16.74 -7.62 43.36
C PRO A 15 -16.31 -6.90 42.06
N LEU A 16 -15.43 -7.56 41.31
CA LEU A 16 -15.07 -7.23 39.93
C LEU A 16 -16.27 -7.52 39.00
N GLY A 17 -17.13 -6.53 38.79
CA GLY A 17 -18.00 -6.52 37.61
C GLY A 17 -17.16 -6.15 36.40
N MET A 18 -16.79 -7.12 35.56
CA MET A 18 -16.31 -6.83 34.21
C MET A 18 -17.49 -6.25 33.42
N GLN A 19 -17.59 -4.93 33.38
CA GLN A 19 -18.53 -4.22 32.53
C GLN A 19 -18.00 -4.31 31.09
N ILE A 20 -18.57 -5.23 30.30
CA ILE A 20 -18.16 -5.55 28.92
C ILE A 20 -18.39 -4.39 27.93
N ASP A 21 -18.98 -3.27 28.38
CA ASP A 21 -19.27 -2.11 27.53
C ASP A 21 -18.22 -0.99 27.60
N HIS A 22 -17.12 -1.15 28.34
CA HIS A 22 -16.08 -0.12 28.39
C HIS A 22 -14.94 -0.41 27.40
N VAL A 23 -14.96 0.30 26.27
CA VAL A 23 -13.78 0.45 25.40
C VAL A 23 -12.63 1.06 26.21
N PRO A 24 -11.44 0.45 26.23
CA PRO A 24 -10.27 1.00 26.93
C PRO A 24 -9.91 2.38 26.37
N SER A 25 -9.78 3.36 27.26
CA SER A 25 -9.11 4.62 26.96
C SER A 25 -7.61 4.43 27.18
N GLU A 26 -6.86 4.11 26.14
CA GLU A 26 -5.39 4.04 26.18
C GLU A 26 -4.80 4.74 24.94
N PRO A 27 -3.65 5.41 25.07
CA PRO A 27 -3.49 6.65 25.80
C PRO A 27 -3.27 7.80 24.80
N GLY A 28 -4.11 8.82 24.87
CA GLY A 28 -3.77 10.15 24.37
C GLY A 28 -2.61 10.67 25.21
N GLY A 29 -1.39 10.45 24.73
CA GLY A 29 -0.19 11.02 25.33
C GLY A 29 -0.23 12.53 25.19
N SER A 30 -0.72 13.20 26.24
CA SER A 30 -0.42 14.61 26.52
C SER A 30 1.08 14.72 26.76
N GLY A 31 1.85 14.76 25.67
CA GLY A 31 3.22 15.24 25.69
C GLY A 31 3.17 16.71 26.05
N THR A 32 3.71 17.06 27.21
CA THR A 32 4.11 18.42 27.54
C THR A 32 4.85 19.04 26.35
N PRO A 33 4.68 20.34 26.04
CA PRO A 33 5.46 21.00 24.99
C PRO A 33 6.95 21.00 25.40
N GLY A 34 7.67 19.96 24.98
CA GLY A 34 9.13 19.95 24.97
C GLY A 34 9.64 20.78 23.79
N PRO A 35 10.88 21.29 23.86
CA PRO A 35 11.48 22.02 22.76
C PRO A 35 11.47 21.16 21.48
N PRO A 36 11.29 21.76 20.29
CA PRO A 36 11.17 21.02 19.05
C PRO A 36 12.44 20.19 18.79
N GLY A 37 12.32 18.88 18.98
CA GLY A 37 13.32 17.91 18.53
C GLY A 37 13.23 17.71 17.01
N PRO A 38 14.32 17.30 16.36
CA PRO A 38 14.42 17.23 14.89
C PRO A 38 13.73 15.96 14.37
N TRP A 39 12.42 15.85 14.55
CA TRP A 39 11.62 14.84 13.86
C TRP A 39 10.97 15.50 12.66
N GLN A 40 11.69 15.52 11.54
CA GLN A 40 11.04 15.68 10.25
C GLN A 40 10.43 14.32 9.88
N PRO A 41 9.09 14.17 9.82
CA PRO A 41 8.49 12.97 9.25
C PRO A 41 8.72 13.02 7.74
N ASN A 42 9.89 12.57 7.31
CA ASN A 42 10.22 12.52 5.89
C ASN A 42 9.49 11.31 5.27
N LEU A 43 8.71 11.54 4.22
CA LEU A 43 8.13 10.45 3.45
C LEU A 43 9.25 9.63 2.81
N VAL A 44 9.12 8.30 2.78
CA VAL A 44 10.09 7.40 2.13
C VAL A 44 10.25 7.69 0.63
N SER A 45 9.25 8.36 0.02
CA SER A 45 9.28 8.81 -1.38
C SER A 45 8.43 10.08 -1.58
N THR A 46 8.89 10.94 -2.48
CA THR A 46 8.22 12.19 -2.86
C THR A 46 7.12 11.96 -3.90
N PRO A 47 6.13 12.87 -4.03
CA PRO A 47 5.14 12.81 -5.10
C PRO A 47 5.75 12.78 -6.50
N ALA A 48 6.83 13.53 -6.73
CA ALA A 48 7.57 13.55 -8.00
C ALA A 48 8.19 12.18 -8.31
N GLN A 49 8.81 11.52 -7.32
CA GLN A 49 9.34 10.17 -7.49
C GLN A 49 8.24 9.14 -7.80
N LYS A 50 7.07 9.24 -7.15
CA LYS A 50 5.93 8.35 -7.45
C LYS A 50 5.39 8.56 -8.86
N LYS A 51 5.32 9.81 -9.33
CA LYS A 51 4.93 10.14 -10.71
C LYS A 51 5.94 9.58 -11.71
N ALA A 52 7.23 9.76 -11.47
CA ALA A 52 8.29 9.21 -12.33
C ALA A 52 8.24 7.67 -12.38
N ALA A 53 7.99 7.01 -11.26
CA ALA A 53 7.82 5.55 -11.23
C ALA A 53 6.59 5.10 -12.04
N ALA A 54 5.45 5.79 -11.92
CA ALA A 54 4.27 5.49 -12.72
C ALA A 54 4.51 5.69 -14.24
N GLN A 55 5.29 6.70 -14.61
CA GLN A 55 5.71 6.93 -16.00
C GLN A 55 6.63 5.81 -16.49
N ALA A 56 7.63 5.41 -15.70
CA ALA A 56 8.51 4.30 -16.07
C ALA A 56 7.73 2.98 -16.27
N ILE A 57 6.69 2.73 -15.46
CA ILE A 57 5.81 1.58 -15.66
C ILE A 57 5.08 1.67 -17.01
N GLU A 58 4.51 2.83 -17.34
CA GLU A 58 3.73 3.05 -18.56
C GLU A 58 4.59 3.04 -19.84
N ASP A 59 5.72 3.72 -19.81
CA ASP A 59 6.51 4.02 -21.00
C ASP A 59 7.47 2.88 -21.37
N HIS A 60 7.86 2.06 -20.39
CA HIS A 60 8.91 1.04 -20.57
C HIS A 60 8.46 -0.34 -20.07
N ILE A 61 8.07 -0.45 -18.80
CA ILE A 61 7.89 -1.78 -18.18
C ILE A 61 6.68 -2.50 -18.77
N GLU A 62 5.51 -1.86 -18.87
CA GLU A 62 4.31 -2.45 -19.46
C GLU A 62 4.54 -2.87 -20.93
N PRO A 63 5.02 -1.98 -21.83
CA PRO A 63 5.28 -2.35 -23.23
C PRO A 63 6.31 -3.47 -23.39
N ASP A 64 7.44 -3.39 -22.69
CA ASP A 64 8.52 -4.38 -22.83
C ASP A 64 8.09 -5.73 -22.25
N THR A 65 7.34 -5.73 -21.15
CA THR A 65 6.77 -6.96 -20.57
C THR A 65 5.77 -7.60 -21.51
N SER A 66 4.87 -6.81 -22.12
CA SER A 66 3.93 -7.31 -23.12
C SER A 66 4.68 -7.94 -24.29
N LYS A 67 5.65 -7.22 -24.87
CA LYS A 67 6.42 -7.69 -26.02
C LYS A 67 7.19 -8.98 -25.73
N ALA A 68 7.82 -9.08 -24.55
CA ALA A 68 8.50 -10.29 -24.13
C ALA A 68 7.51 -11.46 -23.93
N GLY A 69 6.34 -11.17 -23.35
CA GLY A 69 5.23 -12.11 -23.21
C GLY A 69 4.75 -12.66 -24.55
N ASP A 70 4.46 -11.76 -25.49
CA ASP A 70 3.98 -12.07 -26.85
C ASP A 70 5.02 -12.90 -27.63
N HIS A 71 6.31 -12.56 -27.51
CA HIS A 71 7.37 -13.34 -28.14
C HIS A 71 7.41 -14.78 -27.62
N ALA A 72 7.33 -14.95 -26.29
CA ALA A 72 7.30 -16.28 -25.69
C ALA A 72 6.02 -17.05 -26.03
N ASP A 73 4.89 -16.35 -26.15
CA ASP A 73 3.61 -16.91 -26.58
C ASP A 73 3.73 -17.48 -28.01
N ASP A 74 4.18 -16.65 -28.95
CA ASP A 74 4.32 -17.01 -30.36
C ASP A 74 5.27 -18.21 -30.57
N GLU A 75 6.47 -18.16 -29.98
CA GLU A 75 7.47 -19.20 -30.18
C GLU A 75 7.04 -20.52 -29.53
N THR A 76 6.42 -20.47 -28.34
CA THR A 76 5.92 -21.68 -27.68
C THR A 76 4.70 -22.24 -28.41
N GLY A 77 3.82 -21.39 -28.94
CA GLY A 77 2.67 -21.80 -29.75
C GLY A 77 3.12 -22.54 -31.01
N LYS A 78 4.11 -22.01 -31.75
CA LYS A 78 4.71 -22.69 -32.91
C LYS A 78 5.29 -24.05 -32.54
N ALA A 79 5.99 -24.14 -31.40
CA ALA A 79 6.55 -25.40 -30.93
C ALA A 79 5.45 -26.42 -30.59
N VAL A 80 4.38 -26.00 -29.92
CA VAL A 80 3.21 -26.85 -29.65
C VAL A 80 2.62 -27.41 -30.95
N THR A 81 2.46 -26.56 -31.97
CA THR A 81 1.96 -26.99 -33.28
C THR A 81 2.94 -27.93 -34.00
N ALA A 82 4.25 -27.69 -33.90
CA ALA A 82 5.26 -28.54 -34.52
C ALA A 82 5.30 -29.96 -33.91
N PHE A 83 5.05 -30.07 -32.60
CA PHE A 83 5.01 -31.34 -31.88
C PHE A 83 3.65 -32.03 -31.90
N ALA A 84 2.61 -31.34 -32.39
CA ALA A 84 1.27 -31.89 -32.50
C ALA A 84 1.22 -33.06 -33.52
N PRO A 85 0.30 -34.01 -33.32
CA PRO A 85 0.06 -35.07 -34.29
C PRO A 85 -0.33 -34.49 -35.66
N LYS A 86 0.35 -34.90 -36.72
CA LYS A 86 -0.06 -34.62 -38.11
C LYS A 86 -0.80 -35.78 -38.75
N ASP A 87 -0.25 -37.00 -38.65
CA ASP A 87 -0.77 -38.20 -39.32
C ASP A 87 -0.80 -39.46 -38.42
N GLY A 88 -0.77 -39.28 -37.09
CA GLY A 88 -0.65 -40.38 -36.11
C GLY A 88 -0.68 -39.85 -34.69
N ASP A 89 -0.04 -40.53 -33.73
CA ASP A 89 0.11 -40.02 -32.37
C ASP A 89 1.21 -38.94 -32.31
N GLY A 90 0.92 -37.81 -31.65
CA GLY A 90 1.84 -36.68 -31.54
C GLY A 90 2.95 -36.97 -30.54
N TRP A 91 3.89 -36.03 -30.39
CA TRP A 91 4.90 -36.15 -29.35
C TRP A 91 4.23 -36.04 -27.97
N VAL A 92 4.57 -36.94 -27.04
CA VAL A 92 4.05 -36.90 -25.65
C VAL A 92 4.25 -35.52 -25.00
N THR A 93 5.31 -34.81 -25.39
CA THR A 93 5.65 -33.46 -24.92
C THR A 93 4.71 -32.36 -25.41
N SER A 94 3.94 -32.55 -26.48
CA SER A 94 3.07 -31.50 -27.02
C SER A 94 1.98 -31.08 -26.03
N THR A 95 1.44 -32.04 -25.27
CA THR A 95 0.38 -31.80 -24.29
C THR A 95 0.88 -31.08 -23.05
N SER A 96 2.05 -31.48 -22.53
CA SER A 96 2.66 -30.80 -21.40
C SER A 96 3.14 -29.39 -21.78
N LEU A 97 3.71 -29.23 -22.98
CA LEU A 97 4.11 -27.93 -23.51
C LEU A 97 2.90 -27.00 -23.71
N LYS A 98 1.79 -27.51 -24.24
CA LYS A 98 0.54 -26.75 -24.37
C LYS A 98 0.00 -26.27 -23.01
N SER A 99 0.08 -27.13 -21.99
CA SER A 99 -0.31 -26.76 -20.63
C SER A 99 0.59 -25.68 -20.05
N ALA A 100 1.92 -25.82 -20.20
CA ALA A 100 2.88 -24.83 -19.75
C ALA A 100 2.70 -23.48 -20.46
N HIS A 101 2.49 -23.50 -21.77
CA HIS A 101 2.20 -22.33 -22.59
C HIS A 101 0.94 -21.58 -22.12
N LYS A 102 -0.14 -22.32 -21.81
CA LYS A 102 -1.35 -21.72 -21.22
C LYS A 102 -1.04 -21.04 -19.88
N THR A 103 -0.34 -21.73 -18.98
CA THR A 103 0.04 -21.16 -17.67
C THR A 103 0.92 -19.93 -17.81
N TRP A 104 1.84 -19.91 -18.76
CA TRP A 104 2.65 -18.73 -19.09
C TRP A 104 1.75 -17.54 -19.49
N GLY A 105 0.82 -17.74 -20.42
CA GLY A 105 -0.11 -16.70 -20.84
C GLY A 105 -0.93 -16.14 -19.67
N ASP A 106 -1.43 -17.00 -18.78
CA ASP A 106 -2.13 -16.59 -17.56
C ASP A 106 -1.22 -15.78 -16.62
N GLN A 107 0.05 -16.16 -16.48
CA GLN A 107 1.03 -15.44 -15.66
C GLN A 107 1.36 -14.04 -16.22
N VAL A 108 1.60 -13.94 -17.54
CA VAL A 108 1.84 -12.66 -18.21
C VAL A 108 0.64 -11.74 -18.03
N LYS A 109 -0.58 -12.25 -18.24
CA LYS A 109 -1.81 -11.48 -18.02
C LYS A 109 -1.93 -10.96 -16.59
N ASN A 110 -1.67 -11.80 -15.60
CA ASN A 110 -1.73 -11.40 -14.19
C ASN A 110 -0.67 -10.35 -13.85
N LEU A 111 0.53 -10.48 -14.42
CA LEU A 111 1.58 -9.48 -14.27
C LEU A 111 1.16 -8.12 -14.86
N MET A 112 0.60 -8.11 -16.08
CA MET A 112 0.13 -6.89 -16.72
C MET A 112 -1.00 -6.21 -15.92
N ASN A 113 -1.94 -6.99 -15.38
CA ASN A 113 -2.99 -6.45 -14.51
C ASN A 113 -2.42 -5.81 -13.24
N ARG A 114 -1.39 -6.43 -12.66
CA ARG A 114 -0.71 -5.91 -11.47
C ARG A 114 0.06 -4.63 -11.78
N LEU A 115 0.80 -4.56 -12.89
CA LEU A 115 1.49 -3.35 -13.34
C LEU A 115 0.51 -2.18 -13.52
N ALA A 116 -0.63 -2.43 -14.19
CA ALA A 116 -1.66 -1.42 -14.36
C ALA A 116 -2.23 -0.91 -13.02
N SER A 117 -2.44 -1.82 -12.06
CA SER A 117 -2.91 -1.49 -10.72
C SER A 117 -1.88 -0.69 -9.92
N GLU A 118 -0.61 -1.08 -9.97
CA GLU A 118 0.50 -0.38 -9.32
C GLU A 118 0.69 1.03 -9.90
N LYS A 119 0.63 1.17 -11.23
CA LYS A 119 0.64 2.47 -11.92
C LYS A 119 -0.49 3.39 -11.43
N ALA A 120 -1.71 2.86 -11.36
CA ALA A 120 -2.87 3.62 -10.88
C ALA A 120 -2.70 4.05 -9.40
N ALA A 121 -2.21 3.17 -8.54
CA ALA A 121 -1.96 3.45 -7.13
C ALA A 121 -0.88 4.54 -6.95
N LEU A 122 0.22 4.48 -7.71
CA LEU A 122 1.29 5.47 -7.69
C LEU A 122 0.79 6.86 -8.10
N ARG A 123 -0.06 6.93 -9.14
CA ARG A 123 -0.68 8.19 -9.59
C ARG A 123 -1.63 8.76 -8.54
N SER A 124 -2.52 7.93 -8.00
CA SER A 124 -3.48 8.34 -6.97
C SER A 124 -2.78 8.90 -5.73
N THR A 125 -1.71 8.23 -5.27
CA THR A 125 -0.96 8.69 -4.10
C THR A 125 -0.24 10.02 -4.33
N GLY A 126 0.27 10.26 -5.54
CA GLY A 126 0.86 11.55 -5.91
C GLY A 126 -0.15 12.70 -5.84
N LEU A 127 -1.37 12.47 -6.36
CA LEU A 127 -2.46 13.45 -6.32
C LEU A 127 -2.94 13.76 -4.90
N LEU A 128 -3.02 12.73 -4.04
CA LEU A 128 -3.41 12.90 -2.64
C LEU A 128 -2.44 13.83 -1.90
N PHE A 129 -1.14 13.57 -1.97
CA PHE A 129 -0.14 14.41 -1.30
C PHE A 129 -0.17 15.85 -1.80
N GLN A 130 -0.27 16.05 -3.12
CA GLN A 130 -0.36 17.38 -3.69
C GLN A 130 -1.60 18.14 -3.19
N THR A 131 -2.75 17.48 -3.10
CA THR A 131 -3.99 18.08 -2.59
C THR A 131 -3.90 18.43 -1.11
N THR A 132 -3.33 17.54 -0.29
CA THR A 132 -3.06 17.81 1.13
C THR A 132 -2.14 19.00 1.32
N ASP A 133 -1.05 19.10 0.55
CA ASP A 133 -0.10 20.21 0.63
C ASP A 133 -0.78 21.55 0.29
N PHE A 134 -1.63 21.58 -0.75
CA PHE A 134 -2.41 22.78 -1.08
C PHE A 134 -3.42 23.14 0.01
N GLY A 135 -4.11 22.17 0.61
CA GLY A 135 -5.06 22.39 1.70
C GLY A 135 -4.41 22.98 2.95
N ILE A 136 -3.23 22.46 3.33
CA ILE A 136 -2.46 23.00 4.46
C ILE A 136 -1.94 24.41 4.11
N GLY A 137 -1.37 24.61 2.92
CA GLY A 137 -0.84 25.91 2.51
C GLY A 137 -1.91 27.02 2.46
N THR A 138 -3.12 26.68 2.02
CA THR A 138 -4.26 27.62 2.01
C THR A 138 -4.76 27.93 3.42
N GLY A 139 -4.89 26.93 4.29
CA GLY A 139 -5.26 27.14 5.69
C GLY A 139 -4.24 27.98 6.48
N LEU A 140 -2.93 27.75 6.25
CA LEU A 140 -1.86 28.55 6.85
C LEU A 140 -1.87 30.01 6.37
N ARG A 141 -2.14 30.27 5.08
CA ARG A 141 -2.30 31.64 4.58
C ARG A 141 -3.50 32.35 5.22
N GLN A 142 -4.64 31.68 5.31
CA GLN A 142 -5.85 32.26 5.92
C GLN A 142 -5.69 32.60 7.40
N THR A 143 -4.82 31.89 8.12
CA THR A 143 -4.57 32.11 9.55
C THR A 143 -3.36 32.99 9.82
N SER A 144 -2.67 33.46 8.79
CA SER A 144 -1.44 34.24 8.94
C SER A 144 -1.75 35.71 9.28
N PRO A 145 -1.27 36.23 10.42
CA PRO A 145 -1.41 37.65 10.78
C PRO A 145 -0.51 38.58 9.94
N LEU A 146 0.31 38.03 9.04
CA LEU A 146 1.21 38.80 8.16
C LEU A 146 0.53 39.29 6.86
N ASP A 147 -0.68 38.82 6.55
CA ASP A 147 -1.43 39.23 5.35
C ASP A 147 -2.25 40.53 5.58
N GLY A 148 -2.18 41.09 6.79
CA GLY A 148 -2.87 42.32 7.22
C GLY A 148 -1.96 43.54 7.45
N TYR A 149 -0.69 43.47 7.05
CA TYR A 149 0.29 44.56 7.14
C TYR A 149 0.79 44.99 5.75
#